data_AF-A0A942I073-F1
#
_entry.id   AF-A0A942I073-F1
#
_cell.length_a   1.000
_cell.length_b   1.000
_cell.length_c   1.000
_cell.angle_alpha   90.00
_cell.angle_beta   90.00
_cell.angle_gamma   90.00
#
_symmetry.space_group_name_H-M   'P 1'
#
loop_
_entity.id
_entity.type
_entity.pdbx_description
1 polymer ?
#
loop_
_entity_poly.entity_id
_entity_poly.type
_entity_poly.pdbx_seq_one_letter_code
_entity_poly.pdbx_strand_id
1 'polypeptide(L)'
;MLILKAQTYSLAATEVFLRNRGWKLFITTDVKEALLKLVEQKFTYVLLSVDHPNKKNSLLPQLIRHKFSTVVMCYSENSSTLSYNRLNASDSEYKIYAPVTGPAVERSITKYLRDLQTRSLLTIKPEATESLLYRQPHEEPRVESVGVFVKGKGRSRDFGSVTAKGRNFNDIEGRIRNEPRKDPEFQQRHFSQRKKRSDALDTIIARGSQLSLLENVDFQDGIIEHPVESTINSGCIIVESERFSGYLVTAMGHNEQISEEFLTGVKKKLFKYLKDNGEHLTESEALDIKLKPVAFEPWALEYADFLRTSVHKGDEVAIAFFPRRPVHVTLENSVHKDMATIHLKDLKGDRQVNFDLYLYLATNKKYVLYTPQGGVFYQKQLDRLKQQGVTHMHIPKTATDAVAKYNAQNYLNDLVDAFDQSEYATPAKAPDKSA
;
A
#
# COMPACT_ATOMS: atom_id res chain seq x y z
N MET A 1 26.14 -11.39 5.76
CA MET A 1 25.04 -11.90 6.59
C MET A 1 25.52 -13.17 7.29
N LEU A 2 25.23 -13.33 8.57
CA LEU A 2 25.53 -14.55 9.33
C LEU A 2 24.24 -15.35 9.52
N ILE A 3 24.29 -16.67 9.31
CA ILE A 3 23.16 -17.57 9.56
C ILE A 3 23.62 -18.69 10.52
N LEU A 4 22.99 -18.78 11.68
CA LEU A 4 23.17 -19.87 12.63
C LEU A 4 22.01 -20.86 12.48
N LYS A 5 22.30 -22.04 11.93
CA LYS A 5 21.32 -23.10 11.64
C LYS A 5 21.43 -24.27 12.61
N ALA A 6 20.33 -24.98 12.85
CA ALA A 6 20.30 -26.13 13.76
C ALA A 6 20.87 -27.39 13.11
N GLN A 7 20.72 -27.55 11.79
CA GLN A 7 21.18 -28.73 11.04
C GLN A 7 22.08 -28.36 9.86
N THR A 8 23.01 -29.24 9.47
CA THR A 8 23.96 -28.94 8.39
C THR A 8 23.27 -28.71 7.04
N TYR A 9 22.16 -29.41 6.76
CA TYR A 9 21.47 -29.35 5.47
C TYR A 9 20.20 -28.50 5.49
N SER A 10 19.81 -27.96 6.65
CA SER A 10 18.72 -26.99 6.73
C SER A 10 19.13 -25.74 5.96
N LEU A 11 18.25 -25.24 5.09
CA LEU A 11 18.42 -24.03 4.28
C LEU A 11 19.29 -24.12 3.01
N ALA A 12 19.62 -25.29 2.48
CA ALA A 12 20.43 -25.39 1.26
C ALA A 12 19.86 -24.58 0.08
N ALA A 13 18.56 -24.67 -0.19
CA ALA A 13 17.90 -23.90 -1.25
C ALA A 13 17.93 -22.39 -0.98
N THR A 14 17.75 -21.99 0.28
CA THR A 14 17.78 -20.58 0.71
C THR A 14 19.19 -20.00 0.60
N GLU A 15 20.23 -20.78 0.92
CA GLU A 15 21.63 -20.40 0.70
C GLU A 15 21.92 -20.13 -0.78
N VAL A 16 21.57 -21.06 -1.67
CA VAL A 16 21.77 -20.90 -3.11
C VAL A 16 21.06 -19.65 -3.63
N PHE A 17 19.79 -19.46 -3.25
CA PHE A 17 19.02 -18.28 -3.64
C PHE A 17 19.71 -16.97 -3.23
N LEU A 18 20.17 -16.88 -1.97
CA LEU A 18 20.81 -15.67 -1.45
C LEU A 18 22.19 -15.44 -2.08
N ARG A 19 22.99 -16.49 -2.30
CA ARG A 19 24.28 -16.35 -3.00
C ARG A 19 24.09 -15.88 -4.45
N ASN A 20 23.08 -16.39 -5.15
CA ASN A 20 22.75 -15.97 -6.51
C ASN A 20 22.38 -14.49 -6.60
N ARG A 21 21.88 -13.90 -5.51
CA ARG A 21 21.60 -12.46 -5.39
C ARG A 21 22.76 -11.64 -4.82
N GLY A 22 23.97 -12.20 -4.78
CA GLY A 22 25.18 -11.48 -4.37
C GLY A 22 25.34 -11.32 -2.86
N TRP A 23 24.53 -12.01 -2.04
CA TRP A 23 24.69 -11.94 -0.59
C TRP A 23 25.96 -12.66 -0.14
N LYS A 24 26.83 -11.95 0.60
CA LYS A 24 27.99 -12.55 1.28
C LYS A 24 27.51 -13.27 2.54
N LEU A 25 27.51 -14.60 2.52
CA LEU A 25 27.00 -15.44 3.61
C LEU A 25 28.11 -16.10 4.41
N PHE A 26 27.97 -16.08 5.73
CA PHE A 26 28.67 -16.95 6.66
C PHE A 26 27.63 -17.84 7.36
N ILE A 27 27.73 -19.15 7.19
CA ILE A 27 26.72 -20.10 7.69
C ILE A 27 27.44 -21.12 8.57
N THR A 28 26.96 -21.32 9.79
CA THR A 28 27.51 -22.31 10.72
C THR A 28 26.41 -22.96 11.54
N THR A 29 26.70 -24.15 12.06
CA THR A 29 25.91 -24.87 13.07
C THR A 29 26.52 -24.77 14.46
N ASP A 30 27.70 -24.15 14.61
CA ASP A 30 28.36 -23.96 15.89
C ASP A 30 28.17 -22.53 16.40
N VAL A 31 27.56 -22.41 17.57
CA VAL A 31 27.38 -21.14 18.28
C VAL A 31 28.72 -20.46 18.58
N LYS A 32 29.75 -21.23 18.92
CA LYS A 32 31.07 -20.68 19.26
C LYS A 32 31.72 -20.05 18.03
N GLU A 33 31.69 -20.75 16.90
CA GLU A 33 32.17 -20.23 15.63
C GLU A 33 31.41 -18.98 15.19
N ALA A 34 30.08 -18.99 15.32
CA ALA A 34 29.25 -17.81 15.02
C ALA A 34 29.66 -16.59 15.86
N LEU A 35 29.89 -16.77 17.16
CA LEU A 35 30.30 -15.70 18.06
C LEU A 35 31.71 -15.19 17.76
N LEU A 36 32.66 -16.09 17.47
CA LEU A 36 34.00 -15.70 17.04
C LEU A 36 33.93 -14.86 15.76
N LYS A 37 33.13 -15.29 14.78
CA LYS A 37 32.96 -14.55 13.54
C LYS A 37 32.30 -13.18 13.74
N LEU A 38 31.34 -13.06 14.65
CA LEU A 38 30.73 -11.76 15.01
C LEU A 38 31.74 -10.78 15.61
N VAL A 39 32.76 -11.27 16.32
CA VAL A 39 33.84 -10.43 16.86
C VAL A 39 34.84 -10.04 15.77
N GLU A 40 35.18 -10.98 14.87
CA GLU A 40 36.12 -10.73 13.78
C GLU A 40 35.56 -9.81 12.69
N GLN A 41 34.26 -9.93 12.39
CA GLN A 41 33.63 -9.28 11.27
C GLN A 41 32.31 -8.63 11.66
N LYS A 42 32.11 -7.39 11.21
CA LYS A 42 30.83 -6.70 11.36
C LYS A 42 29.81 -7.28 10.37
N PHE A 43 28.73 -7.85 10.90
CA PHE A 43 27.59 -8.30 10.11
C PHE A 43 26.43 -7.30 10.18
N THR A 44 25.80 -7.03 9.03
CA THR A 44 24.58 -6.20 8.96
C THR A 44 23.34 -6.95 9.45
N TYR A 45 23.24 -8.23 9.10
CA TYR A 45 22.11 -9.11 9.42
C TYR A 45 22.62 -10.43 10.00
N VAL A 46 21.95 -10.89 11.06
CA VAL A 46 22.16 -12.17 11.72
C VAL A 46 20.84 -12.91 11.78
N LEU A 47 20.80 -14.11 11.20
CA LEU A 47 19.66 -15.01 11.28
C LEU A 47 19.94 -16.12 12.29
N LEU A 48 19.05 -16.30 13.26
CA LEU A 48 19.19 -17.31 14.32
C LEU A 48 18.03 -18.31 14.28
N SER A 49 18.36 -19.58 14.08
CA SER A 49 17.40 -20.67 14.19
C SER A 49 16.96 -20.86 15.63
N VAL A 50 15.65 -20.82 15.93
CA VAL A 50 15.11 -21.11 17.26
C VAL A 50 15.09 -22.61 17.59
N ASP A 51 15.38 -23.45 16.58
CA ASP A 51 15.45 -24.91 16.68
C ASP A 51 16.87 -25.41 17.01
N HIS A 52 17.83 -24.50 17.19
CA HIS A 52 19.21 -24.85 17.47
C HIS A 52 19.34 -25.67 18.76
N PRO A 53 20.11 -26.79 18.77
CA PRO A 53 20.19 -27.70 19.92
C PRO A 53 20.80 -27.06 21.19
N ASN A 54 21.67 -26.08 21.01
CA ASN A 54 22.30 -25.36 22.13
C ASN A 54 21.30 -24.47 22.88
N LYS A 55 21.07 -24.76 24.17
CA LYS A 55 20.17 -24.00 25.07
C LYS A 55 20.51 -22.51 25.18
N LYS A 56 21.77 -22.12 25.00
CA LYS A 56 22.21 -20.71 25.07
C LYS A 56 21.73 -19.89 23.88
N ASN A 57 21.25 -20.53 22.81
CA ASN A 57 20.77 -19.86 21.62
C ASN A 57 19.57 -18.92 21.88
N SER A 58 18.74 -19.21 22.89
CA SER A 58 17.62 -18.33 23.28
C SER A 58 18.06 -16.95 23.80
N LEU A 59 19.28 -16.85 24.35
CA LEU A 59 19.83 -15.60 24.89
C LEU A 59 20.64 -14.80 23.84
N LEU A 60 21.00 -15.43 22.72
CA LEU A 60 21.81 -14.80 21.68
C LEU A 60 21.15 -13.57 21.04
N PRO A 61 19.83 -13.53 20.75
CA PRO A 61 19.24 -12.36 20.13
C PRO A 61 19.46 -11.08 20.93
N GLN A 62 19.25 -11.16 22.24
CA GLN A 62 19.45 -10.06 23.17
C GLN A 62 20.93 -9.67 23.26
N LEU A 63 21.83 -10.65 23.42
CA LEU A 63 23.27 -10.41 23.50
C LEU A 63 23.81 -9.73 22.24
N ILE A 64 23.40 -10.23 21.06
CA ILE A 64 23.89 -9.71 19.78
C ILE A 64 23.39 -8.28 19.54
N ARG A 65 22.11 -8.01 19.83
CA ARG A 65 21.52 -6.67 19.71
C ARG A 65 22.25 -5.66 20.58
N HIS A 66 22.58 -6.02 21.83
CA HIS A 66 23.28 -5.12 22.76
C HIS A 66 24.76 -4.89 22.42
N LYS A 67 25.45 -5.89 21.85
CA LYS A 67 26.91 -5.84 21.69
C LYS A 67 27.39 -5.44 20.29
N PHE A 68 26.65 -5.79 19.23
CA PHE A 68 27.15 -5.67 17.85
C PHE A 68 26.40 -4.65 16.99
N SER A 69 25.35 -4.00 17.52
CA SER A 69 24.47 -3.08 16.75
C SER A 69 24.00 -3.70 15.42
N THR A 70 23.77 -5.01 15.44
CA THR A 70 23.39 -5.82 14.29
C THR A 70 21.91 -6.19 14.37
N VAL A 71 21.25 -6.28 13.21
CA VAL A 71 19.87 -6.71 13.13
C VAL A 71 19.80 -8.22 13.34
N VAL A 72 19.04 -8.63 14.35
CA VAL A 72 18.82 -10.05 14.63
C VAL A 72 17.41 -10.46 14.21
N MET A 73 17.34 -11.40 13.27
CA MET A 73 16.10 -12.04 12.84
C MET A 73 16.08 -13.48 13.35
N CYS A 74 15.00 -13.88 14.01
CA CYS A 74 14.82 -15.26 14.45
C CYS A 74 13.98 -16.03 13.45
N TYR A 75 14.27 -17.33 13.26
CA TYR A 75 13.49 -18.17 12.36
C TYR A 75 13.29 -19.58 12.91
N SER A 76 12.22 -20.25 12.48
CA SER A 76 11.98 -21.67 12.76
C SER A 76 12.36 -22.51 11.54
N GLU A 77 13.15 -23.56 11.71
CA GLU A 77 13.47 -24.52 10.64
C GLU A 77 12.33 -25.49 10.41
N ASN A 78 11.65 -25.89 11.49
CA ASN A 78 10.55 -26.84 11.45
C ASN A 78 9.21 -26.13 11.60
N SER A 79 8.17 -26.67 10.96
CA SER A 79 6.78 -26.22 11.10
C SER A 79 6.09 -26.78 12.36
N SER A 80 6.87 -27.22 13.36
CA SER A 80 6.33 -27.81 14.58
C SER A 80 5.76 -26.73 15.51
N THR A 81 4.70 -27.07 16.26
CA THR A 81 4.12 -26.18 17.27
C THR A 81 5.15 -25.73 18.30
N LEU A 82 6.08 -26.62 18.68
CA LEU A 82 7.16 -26.28 19.60
C LEU A 82 8.12 -25.22 19.02
N SER A 83 8.47 -25.34 17.75
CA SER A 83 9.31 -24.38 17.03
C SER A 83 8.64 -23.01 16.95
N TYR A 84 7.34 -22.97 16.63
CA TYR A 84 6.59 -21.72 16.60
C TYR A 84 6.44 -21.09 17.98
N ASN A 85 6.23 -21.88 19.04
CA ASN A 85 6.19 -21.37 20.40
C ASN A 85 7.53 -20.76 20.82
N ARG A 86 8.65 -21.41 20.50
CA ARG A 86 10.01 -20.87 20.73
C ARG A 86 10.26 -19.59 19.93
N LEU A 87 9.83 -19.55 18.67
CA LEU A 87 9.93 -18.35 17.83
C LEU A 87 9.10 -17.19 18.38
N ASN A 88 7.87 -17.46 18.82
CA ASN A 88 7.01 -16.47 19.44
C ASN A 88 7.57 -15.96 20.77
N ALA A 89 8.18 -16.84 21.57
CA ALA A 89 8.84 -16.49 22.82
C ALA A 89 10.19 -15.76 22.63
N SER A 90 10.79 -15.79 21.43
CA SER A 90 12.04 -15.09 21.17
C SER A 90 11.86 -13.56 21.17
N ASP A 91 12.82 -12.86 21.78
CA ASP A 91 12.90 -11.38 21.81
C ASP A 91 13.47 -10.81 20.50
N SER A 92 12.90 -11.21 19.37
CA SER A 92 13.22 -10.65 18.06
C SER A 92 12.02 -9.94 17.47
N GLU A 93 12.23 -8.70 17.00
CA GLU A 93 11.20 -7.94 16.28
C GLU A 93 10.88 -8.58 14.91
N TYR A 94 11.83 -9.28 14.30
CA TYR A 94 11.73 -9.82 12.95
C TYR A 94 11.78 -11.35 12.99
N LYS A 95 10.63 -11.99 12.79
CA LYS A 95 10.44 -13.44 12.89
C LYS A 95 10.10 -14.05 11.53
N ILE A 96 10.73 -15.19 11.20
CA ILE A 96 10.49 -15.93 9.95
C ILE A 96 9.98 -17.33 10.27
N TYR A 97 8.73 -17.61 9.93
CA TYR A 97 8.11 -18.92 10.13
C TYR A 97 8.50 -19.90 9.01
N ALA A 98 8.58 -21.20 9.33
CA ALA A 98 8.83 -22.25 8.36
C ALA A 98 7.69 -22.36 7.31
N PRO A 99 7.99 -22.66 6.03
CA PRO A 99 9.31 -22.93 5.48
C PRO A 99 10.12 -21.65 5.25
N VAL A 100 11.40 -21.69 5.64
CA VAL A 100 12.32 -20.55 5.49
C VAL A 100 12.90 -20.57 4.09
N THR A 101 12.27 -19.83 3.19
CA THR A 101 12.70 -19.66 1.79
C THR A 101 13.53 -18.39 1.61
N GLY A 102 14.36 -18.35 0.57
CA GLY A 102 15.11 -17.15 0.18
C GLY A 102 14.25 -15.88 0.08
N PRO A 103 13.11 -15.90 -0.64
CA PRO A 103 12.18 -14.76 -0.68
C PRO A 103 11.63 -14.35 0.70
N ALA A 104 11.40 -15.29 1.62
CA ALA A 104 10.92 -14.97 2.97
C ALA A 104 11.97 -14.20 3.79
N VAL A 105 13.24 -14.59 3.64
CA VAL A 105 14.37 -13.86 4.25
C VAL A 105 14.46 -12.44 3.68
N GLU A 106 14.38 -12.30 2.37
CA GLU A 106 14.46 -10.99 1.72
C GLU A 106 13.29 -10.08 2.09
N ARG A 107 12.05 -10.58 2.11
CA ARG A 107 10.89 -9.79 2.60
C ARG A 107 11.09 -9.29 4.02
N SER A 108 11.71 -10.10 4.88
CA SER A 108 11.98 -9.71 6.28
C SER A 108 13.05 -8.62 6.37
N ILE A 109 14.08 -8.69 5.52
CA ILE A 109 15.10 -7.64 5.37
C ILE A 109 14.48 -6.36 4.82
N THR A 110 13.68 -6.45 3.76
CA THR A 110 12.98 -5.30 3.17
C THR A 110 12.05 -4.65 4.18
N LYS A 111 11.32 -5.44 4.97
CA LYS A 111 10.51 -4.94 6.08
C LYS A 111 11.36 -4.16 7.10
N TYR A 112 12.47 -4.73 7.56
CA TYR A 112 13.41 -4.04 8.45
C TYR A 112 13.89 -2.70 7.87
N LEU A 113 14.25 -2.66 6.59
CA LEU A 113 14.72 -1.44 5.94
C LEU A 113 13.61 -0.36 5.87
N ARG A 114 12.37 -0.75 5.58
CA ARG A 114 11.20 0.16 5.62
C ARG A 114 10.94 0.68 7.03
N ASP A 115 11.04 -0.19 8.03
CA ASP A 115 10.85 0.18 9.44
C ASP A 115 11.94 1.17 9.89
N LEU A 116 13.19 0.99 9.42
CA LEU A 116 14.29 1.92 9.70
C LEU A 116 14.07 3.28 9.05
N GLN A 117 13.65 3.32 7.79
CA GLN A 117 13.28 4.57 7.11
C GLN A 117 12.15 5.30 7.86
N THR A 118 11.16 4.55 8.35
CA THR A 118 10.05 5.09 9.12
C THR A 118 10.53 5.66 10.46
N ARG A 119 11.40 4.95 11.19
CA ARG A 119 11.99 5.43 12.46
C ARG A 119 12.89 6.65 12.28
N SER A 120 13.70 6.70 11.21
CA SER A 120 14.55 7.87 10.94
C SER A 120 13.73 9.13 10.68
N LEU A 121 12.59 9.01 10.01
CA LEU A 121 11.69 10.14 9.77
C LEU A 121 11.06 10.66 11.07
N LEU A 122 10.74 9.77 12.02
CA LEU A 122 10.19 10.14 13.32
C LEU A 122 11.22 10.77 14.28
N THR A 123 12.52 10.58 14.03
CA THR A 123 13.59 11.09 14.91
C THR A 123 14.02 12.52 14.55
N ILE A 124 13.57 13.03 13.39
CA ILE A 124 13.64 14.45 13.06
C ILE A 124 12.49 15.16 13.80
N LYS A 125 12.59 15.24 15.13
CA LYS A 125 11.82 16.26 15.86
C LYS A 125 12.42 17.62 15.52
N PRO A 126 11.60 18.65 15.20
CA PRO A 126 12.09 19.99 14.98
C PRO A 126 12.51 20.58 16.33
N GLU A 127 13.78 20.41 16.71
CA GLU A 127 14.36 21.17 17.82
C GLU A 127 14.69 22.59 17.34
N ALA A 128 13.99 23.54 17.96
CA ALA A 128 14.31 24.95 18.12
C ALA A 128 14.35 25.84 16.86
N THR A 129 13.15 26.24 16.41
CA THR A 129 12.92 27.67 16.12
C THR A 129 12.05 28.24 17.23
N GLU A 130 12.60 28.30 18.45
CA GLU A 130 12.08 29.16 19.52
C GLU A 130 12.42 30.62 19.14
N SER A 131 11.57 31.22 18.31
CA SER A 131 11.48 32.67 18.24
C SER A 131 10.69 33.15 19.46
N LEU A 132 11.46 33.66 20.43
CA LEU A 132 11.02 34.63 21.43
C LEU A 132 10.12 35.69 20.82
N LEU A 133 8.79 35.57 20.94
CA LEU A 133 7.86 36.68 20.80
C LEU A 133 6.59 36.40 21.62
N TYR A 134 6.52 37.08 22.78
CA TYR A 134 5.36 37.49 23.56
C TYR A 134 4.08 36.63 23.51
N ARG A 135 3.76 35.97 24.62
CA ARG A 135 2.37 35.64 24.98
C ARG A 135 2.10 36.10 26.41
N GLN A 136 1.29 37.15 26.53
CA GLN A 136 0.72 37.59 27.81
C GLN A 136 -0.32 36.57 28.31
N PRO A 137 -0.51 36.47 29.64
CA PRO A 137 -1.49 35.56 30.23
C PRO A 137 -2.90 36.15 30.05
N HIS A 138 -3.78 35.41 29.37
CA HIS A 138 -5.22 35.63 29.42
C HIS A 138 -5.82 34.68 30.46
N GLU A 139 -6.56 35.26 31.40
CA GLU A 139 -7.36 34.56 32.40
C GLU A 139 -8.50 33.78 31.74
N GLU A 140 -8.68 32.52 32.13
CA GLU A 140 -9.84 31.71 31.76
C GLU A 140 -10.99 31.88 32.77
N PRO A 141 -12.24 32.12 32.34
CA PRO A 141 -13.39 31.98 33.21
C PRO A 141 -13.81 30.50 33.32
N ARG A 142 -13.97 30.05 34.58
CA ARG A 142 -14.59 28.78 34.95
C ARG A 142 -16.04 28.74 34.48
N VAL A 143 -16.39 27.72 33.70
CA VAL A 143 -17.78 27.34 33.42
C VAL A 143 -18.08 26.03 34.14
N GLU A 144 -18.97 26.11 35.12
CA GLU A 144 -19.61 24.96 35.76
C GLU A 144 -20.57 24.31 34.76
N SER A 145 -20.38 23.02 34.46
CA SER A 145 -21.36 22.23 33.72
C SER A 145 -22.02 21.20 34.64
N VAL A 146 -23.34 21.37 34.72
CA VAL A 146 -24.31 20.57 35.46
C VAL A 146 -24.46 19.20 34.80
N GLY A 147 -24.25 18.14 35.57
CA GLY A 147 -24.47 16.76 35.14
C GLY A 147 -25.95 16.42 35.07
N VAL A 148 -26.39 15.92 33.91
CA VAL A 148 -27.73 15.33 33.71
C VAL A 148 -27.59 13.82 33.64
N PHE A 149 -28.14 13.14 34.66
CA PHE A 149 -28.33 11.69 34.70
C PHE A 149 -29.57 11.30 33.89
N VAL A 150 -29.42 10.36 32.94
CA VAL A 150 -30.56 9.65 32.32
C VAL A 150 -30.43 8.15 32.60
N LYS A 151 -31.39 7.63 33.37
CA LYS A 151 -31.52 6.23 33.78
C LYS A 151 -32.59 5.57 32.91
N GLY A 152 -32.18 4.76 31.94
CA GLY A 152 -33.07 3.96 31.09
C GLY A 152 -33.12 2.50 31.52
N LYS A 153 -34.27 2.05 32.02
CA LYS A 153 -34.60 0.64 32.33
C LYS A 153 -35.37 0.01 31.16
N GLY A 154 -35.09 -1.27 30.91
CA GLY A 154 -36.00 -2.22 30.23
C GLY A 154 -35.64 -2.48 28.76
N ARG A 155 -35.86 -3.67 28.18
CA ARG A 155 -36.51 -4.91 28.62
C ARG A 155 -35.92 -6.04 27.76
N SER A 156 -35.70 -7.21 28.39
CA SER A 156 -35.48 -8.47 27.70
C SER A 156 -36.74 -8.91 26.94
N ARG A 157 -36.57 -9.42 25.72
CA ARG A 157 -37.54 -10.27 25.03
C ARG A 157 -36.81 -11.39 24.31
N ASP A 158 -37.02 -12.59 24.79
CA ASP A 158 -36.72 -13.86 24.13
C ASP A 158 -37.87 -14.29 23.18
N PHE A 159 -37.49 -15.21 22.29
CA PHE A 159 -38.26 -16.20 21.53
C PHE A 159 -39.02 -15.80 20.25
N GLY A 160 -38.58 -16.45 19.17
CA GLY A 160 -39.30 -16.64 17.92
C GLY A 160 -38.57 -17.64 17.01
N SER A 161 -38.58 -18.93 17.36
CA SER A 161 -38.12 -20.01 16.49
C SER A 161 -39.16 -20.29 15.40
N VAL A 162 -38.78 -20.10 14.13
CA VAL A 162 -39.64 -20.44 12.97
C VAL A 162 -39.13 -21.74 12.33
N THR A 163 -39.93 -22.79 12.48
CA THR A 163 -39.82 -24.06 11.76
C THR A 163 -40.55 -23.93 10.42
N ALA A 164 -39.80 -23.98 9.31
CA ALA A 164 -40.37 -24.08 7.96
C ALA A 164 -40.46 -25.55 7.54
N LYS A 165 -41.70 -26.01 7.31
CA LYS A 165 -42.05 -27.33 6.78
C LYS A 165 -41.63 -27.47 5.32
N GLY A 166 -41.15 -28.67 4.99
CA GLY A 166 -40.77 -29.09 3.65
C GLY A 166 -41.91 -29.04 2.63
N ARG A 167 -41.54 -28.83 1.38
CA ARG A 167 -42.32 -29.17 0.19
C ARG A 167 -41.46 -30.03 -0.72
N ASN A 168 -42.02 -31.18 -1.10
CA ASN A 168 -41.53 -32.03 -2.17
C ASN A 168 -41.67 -31.31 -3.51
N PHE A 169 -40.62 -31.36 -4.33
CA PHE A 169 -40.67 -31.06 -5.76
C PHE A 169 -40.00 -32.24 -6.48
N ASN A 170 -40.84 -33.16 -6.96
CA ASN A 170 -40.53 -33.98 -8.12
C ASN A 170 -41.18 -33.29 -9.33
N ASP A 171 -40.55 -33.50 -10.48
CA ASP A 171 -40.96 -33.11 -11.83
C ASP A 171 -40.52 -31.70 -12.27
N ILE A 172 -39.41 -31.65 -13.01
CA ILE A 172 -39.27 -31.05 -14.36
C ILE A 172 -37.89 -31.48 -14.87
N GLU A 173 -37.86 -32.54 -15.69
CA GLU A 173 -36.72 -32.84 -16.56
C GLU A 173 -36.84 -32.01 -17.84
N GLY A 174 -35.83 -31.19 -18.15
CA GLY A 174 -35.83 -30.42 -19.39
C GLY A 174 -34.61 -29.52 -19.57
N ARG A 175 -33.52 -30.10 -20.08
CA ARG A 175 -32.41 -29.46 -20.84
C ARG A 175 -32.00 -28.04 -20.44
N ILE A 176 -30.96 -27.92 -19.62
CA ILE A 176 -30.09 -26.74 -19.61
C ILE A 176 -28.64 -27.21 -19.71
N ARG A 177 -27.91 -26.66 -20.68
CA ARG A 177 -26.49 -26.92 -20.93
C ARG A 177 -25.68 -26.54 -19.68
N ASN A 178 -24.79 -27.44 -19.28
CA ASN A 178 -23.86 -27.27 -18.17
C ASN A 178 -22.83 -26.18 -18.50
N GLU A 179 -23.11 -24.93 -18.11
CA GLU A 179 -22.03 -24.03 -17.69
C GLU A 179 -21.71 -24.33 -16.22
N PRO A 180 -20.43 -24.42 -15.83
CA PRO A 180 -20.07 -24.64 -14.45
C PRO A 180 -20.51 -23.42 -13.63
N ARG A 181 -21.64 -23.55 -12.93
CA ARG A 181 -22.06 -22.61 -11.88
C ARG A 181 -20.91 -22.50 -10.88
N LYS A 182 -20.23 -21.35 -10.86
CA LYS A 182 -19.27 -21.01 -9.81
C LYS A 182 -20.07 -20.96 -8.51
N ASP A 183 -19.83 -21.94 -7.65
CA ASP A 183 -20.54 -22.11 -6.37
C ASP A 183 -20.40 -20.83 -5.52
N PRO A 184 -21.49 -20.20 -5.05
CA PRO A 184 -21.42 -19.00 -4.20
C PRO A 184 -20.56 -19.21 -2.94
N GLU A 185 -20.47 -20.46 -2.45
CA GLU A 185 -19.56 -20.84 -1.37
C GLU A 185 -18.08 -20.65 -1.74
N PHE A 186 -17.69 -20.83 -3.01
CA PHE A 186 -16.31 -20.65 -3.45
C PHE A 186 -15.88 -19.17 -3.38
N GLN A 187 -16.77 -18.25 -3.72
CA GLN A 187 -16.53 -16.81 -3.62
C GLN A 187 -16.46 -16.34 -2.15
N GLN A 188 -17.37 -16.80 -1.29
CA GLN A 188 -17.29 -16.51 0.16
C GLN A 188 -16.06 -17.15 0.84
N ARG A 189 -15.59 -18.31 0.37
CA ARG A 189 -14.36 -18.97 0.88
C ARG A 189 -13.09 -18.22 0.49
N HIS A 190 -13.01 -17.62 -0.69
CA HIS A 190 -11.88 -16.77 -1.08
C HIS A 190 -11.79 -15.49 -0.22
N PHE A 191 -12.93 -14.87 0.12
CA PHE A 191 -12.98 -13.73 1.05
C PHE A 191 -12.59 -14.11 2.49
N SER A 192 -13.08 -15.25 2.99
CA SER A 192 -12.88 -15.65 4.39
C SER A 192 -11.50 -16.28 4.67
N GLN A 193 -10.87 -16.94 3.69
CA GLN A 193 -9.50 -17.45 3.84
C GLN A 193 -8.44 -16.33 3.75
N ARG A 194 -8.70 -15.24 3.00
CA ARG A 194 -7.85 -14.04 3.00
C ARG A 194 -7.90 -13.25 4.32
N LYS A 195 -9.07 -13.21 4.96
CA LYS A 195 -9.30 -12.48 6.22
C LYS A 195 -8.43 -12.96 7.40
N LYS A 196 -8.12 -14.26 7.49
CA LYS A 196 -7.48 -14.85 8.69
C LYS A 196 -5.97 -14.64 8.82
N ARG A 197 -5.27 -14.07 7.82
CA ARG A 197 -3.81 -13.86 7.88
C ARG A 197 -3.36 -12.39 8.00
N SER A 198 -4.23 -11.39 7.81
CA SER A 198 -3.82 -9.96 7.81
C SER A 198 -4.13 -9.18 9.09
N ASP A 199 -5.02 -9.65 9.96
CA ASP A 199 -5.53 -8.84 11.09
C ASP A 199 -4.44 -8.34 12.07
N ALA A 200 -3.30 -9.03 12.19
CA ALA A 200 -2.20 -8.64 13.08
C ALA A 200 -1.26 -7.55 12.53
N LEU A 201 -1.39 -7.17 11.25
CA LEU A 201 -0.53 -6.17 10.59
C LEU A 201 -1.34 -5.07 9.89
N ASP A 202 -2.64 -4.96 10.18
CA ASP A 202 -3.52 -4.03 9.50
C ASP A 202 -3.21 -2.57 9.90
N THR A 203 -2.56 -1.88 8.97
CA THR A 203 -2.21 -0.47 9.09
C THR A 203 -3.49 0.37 9.31
N ILE A 204 -3.35 1.52 9.96
CA ILE A 204 -4.50 2.40 10.26
C ILE A 204 -5.19 2.82 8.95
N ILE A 205 -4.43 3.07 7.88
CA ILE A 205 -4.95 3.38 6.55
C ILE A 205 -5.72 2.20 5.91
N ALA A 206 -5.27 0.95 6.08
CA ALA A 206 -5.99 -0.22 5.59
C ALA A 206 -7.36 -0.35 6.27
N ARG A 207 -7.39 -0.20 7.61
CA ARG A 207 -8.63 -0.24 8.40
C ARG A 207 -9.57 0.91 8.05
N GLY A 208 -9.05 2.13 7.96
CA GLY A 208 -9.82 3.30 7.57
C GLY A 208 -10.42 3.16 6.17
N SER A 209 -9.65 2.62 5.22
CA SER A 209 -10.11 2.40 3.83
C SER A 209 -11.20 1.33 3.78
N GLN A 210 -11.04 0.25 4.55
CA GLN A 210 -12.06 -0.80 4.64
C GLN A 210 -13.37 -0.29 5.25
N LEU A 211 -13.32 0.43 6.37
CA LEU A 211 -14.51 1.01 6.99
C LEU A 211 -15.20 2.01 6.04
N SER A 212 -14.41 2.88 5.41
CA SER A 212 -14.93 3.85 4.46
C SER A 212 -15.58 3.18 3.24
N LEU A 213 -15.01 2.08 2.76
CA LEU A 213 -15.60 1.28 1.70
C LEU A 213 -16.92 0.66 2.15
N LEU A 214 -16.94 -0.07 3.27
CA LEU A 214 -18.13 -0.76 3.78
C LEU A 214 -19.31 0.20 4.01
N GLU A 215 -19.06 1.42 4.48
CA GLU A 215 -20.15 2.35 4.75
C GLU A 215 -20.62 3.18 3.54
N ASN A 216 -19.98 3.08 2.38
CA ASN A 216 -20.43 3.74 1.13
C ASN A 216 -20.96 2.74 0.10
N VAL A 217 -21.03 1.46 0.48
CA VAL A 217 -21.40 0.37 -0.41
C VAL A 217 -22.87 0.00 -0.20
N ASP A 218 -23.64 -0.07 -1.29
CA ASP A 218 -25.00 -0.59 -1.28
C ASP A 218 -24.97 -2.11 -1.41
N PHE A 219 -25.17 -2.80 -0.28
CA PHE A 219 -25.23 -4.26 -0.24
C PHE A 219 -26.57 -4.76 -0.77
N GLN A 220 -26.60 -5.22 -2.02
CA GLN A 220 -27.68 -6.05 -2.55
C GLN A 220 -27.23 -7.51 -2.51
N ASP A 221 -27.81 -8.30 -1.60
CA ASP A 221 -27.68 -9.76 -1.44
C ASP A 221 -26.26 -10.39 -1.38
N GLY A 222 -25.20 -9.59 -1.46
CA GLY A 222 -23.81 -10.03 -1.47
C GLY A 222 -23.39 -10.82 -2.70
N ILE A 223 -24.23 -10.85 -3.74
CA ILE A 223 -23.94 -11.54 -5.00
C ILE A 223 -23.01 -10.66 -5.84
N ILE A 224 -21.86 -11.21 -6.22
CA ILE A 224 -20.94 -10.57 -7.16
C ILE A 224 -21.37 -10.98 -8.57
N GLU A 225 -22.04 -10.08 -9.26
CA GLU A 225 -22.39 -10.27 -10.67
C GLU A 225 -21.17 -10.03 -11.54
N HIS A 226 -20.38 -9.00 -11.22
CA HIS A 226 -19.32 -8.50 -12.08
C HIS A 226 -18.01 -8.33 -11.29
N PRO A 227 -17.11 -9.33 -11.35
CA PRO A 227 -15.83 -9.27 -10.65
C PRO A 227 -14.87 -8.25 -11.29
N VAL A 228 -13.92 -7.73 -10.49
CA VAL A 228 -12.86 -6.85 -10.99
C VAL A 228 -11.77 -7.71 -11.64
N GLU A 229 -11.94 -8.02 -12.92
CA GLU A 229 -10.92 -8.78 -13.67
C GLU A 229 -9.84 -7.85 -14.23
N SER A 230 -10.20 -7.02 -15.21
CA SER A 230 -9.31 -6.07 -15.89
C SER A 230 -9.87 -4.67 -15.78
N THR A 231 -9.01 -3.68 -15.51
CA THR A 231 -9.43 -2.28 -15.39
C THR A 231 -8.56 -1.33 -16.21
N ILE A 232 -9.20 -0.28 -16.70
CA ILE A 232 -8.66 0.89 -17.39
C ILE A 232 -9.13 2.14 -16.64
N ASN A 233 -10.40 2.18 -16.22
CA ASN A 233 -11.00 3.31 -15.51
C ASN A 233 -10.87 3.08 -14.00
N SER A 234 -10.22 4.02 -13.32
CA SER A 234 -10.02 3.92 -11.87
C SER A 234 -10.18 5.28 -11.21
N GLY A 235 -10.72 5.27 -9.99
CA GLY A 235 -10.71 6.41 -9.09
C GLY A 235 -9.41 6.43 -8.29
N CYS A 236 -8.91 7.61 -7.96
CA CYS A 236 -7.68 7.78 -7.20
C CYS A 236 -7.84 8.88 -6.16
N ILE A 237 -7.55 8.57 -4.90
CA ILE A 237 -7.48 9.54 -3.82
C ILE A 237 -6.01 9.69 -3.44
N ILE A 238 -5.49 10.90 -3.50
CA ILE A 238 -4.16 11.20 -2.99
C ILE A 238 -4.23 11.18 -1.46
N VAL A 239 -3.36 10.40 -0.83
CA VAL A 239 -3.24 10.38 0.63
C VAL A 239 -1.85 10.89 0.99
N GLU A 240 -1.80 12.03 1.66
CA GLU A 240 -0.58 12.61 2.20
C GLU A 240 -0.76 12.99 3.66
N SER A 241 0.05 12.37 4.51
CA SER A 241 0.19 12.58 5.95
C SER A 241 1.64 12.32 6.35
N GLU A 242 1.98 12.55 7.60
CA GLU A 242 3.31 12.26 8.14
C GLU A 242 3.69 10.77 7.95
N ARG A 243 2.73 9.86 8.11
CA ARG A 243 2.98 8.41 8.04
C ARG A 243 2.65 7.80 6.70
N PHE A 244 1.66 8.30 5.98
CA PHE A 244 1.19 7.74 4.72
C PHE A 244 1.33 8.75 3.59
N SER A 245 1.95 8.32 2.49
CA SER A 245 2.09 9.13 1.28
C SER A 245 1.97 8.18 0.09
N GLY A 246 0.97 8.39 -0.75
CA GLY A 246 0.68 7.50 -1.88
C GLY A 246 -0.69 7.71 -2.50
N TYR A 247 -1.09 6.75 -3.34
CA TYR A 247 -2.34 6.77 -4.08
C TYR A 247 -3.25 5.64 -3.60
N LEU A 248 -4.46 5.99 -3.18
CA LEU A 248 -5.52 5.03 -2.93
C LEU A 248 -6.35 4.87 -4.20
N VAL A 249 -6.11 3.78 -4.92
CA VAL A 249 -6.73 3.50 -6.22
C VAL A 249 -7.93 2.59 -6.02
N THR A 250 -9.05 2.98 -6.61
CA THR A 250 -10.30 2.23 -6.61
C THR A 250 -10.60 1.76 -8.03
N ALA A 251 -10.97 0.50 -8.19
CA ALA A 251 -11.46 -0.09 -9.43
C ALA A 251 -12.82 -0.76 -9.18
N MET A 252 -13.68 -0.79 -10.20
CA MET A 252 -15.02 -1.38 -10.16
C MET A 252 -15.14 -2.47 -11.23
N GLY A 253 -16.04 -3.43 -11.02
CA GLY A 253 -16.43 -4.42 -12.02
C GLY A 253 -16.82 -3.76 -13.35
N HIS A 254 -16.79 -4.55 -14.43
CA HIS A 254 -17.09 -4.08 -15.80
C HIS A 254 -16.24 -2.94 -16.35
N ASN A 255 -15.15 -2.56 -15.66
CA ASN A 255 -14.35 -1.40 -16.03
C ASN A 255 -15.21 -0.11 -16.11
N GLU A 256 -16.25 -0.02 -15.28
CA GLU A 256 -17.09 1.17 -15.19
C GLU A 256 -16.35 2.34 -14.55
N GLN A 257 -16.72 3.55 -14.96
CA GLN A 257 -16.19 4.75 -14.33
C GLN A 257 -16.85 4.92 -12.96
N ILE A 258 -16.03 4.96 -11.92
CA ILE A 258 -16.51 5.12 -10.55
C ILE A 258 -17.10 6.52 -10.40
N SER A 259 -18.29 6.61 -9.80
CA SER A 259 -18.96 7.88 -9.60
C SER A 259 -18.17 8.79 -8.64
N GLU A 260 -18.15 10.09 -8.95
CA GLU A 260 -17.47 11.09 -8.12
C GLU A 260 -18.07 11.17 -6.71
N GLU A 261 -19.39 10.97 -6.60
CA GLU A 261 -20.10 10.93 -5.32
C GLU A 261 -19.59 9.78 -4.43
N PHE A 262 -19.41 8.59 -5.01
CA PHE A 262 -18.86 7.43 -4.28
C PHE A 262 -17.43 7.71 -3.80
N LEU A 263 -16.55 8.20 -4.68
CA LEU A 263 -15.17 8.52 -4.31
C LEU A 263 -15.09 9.61 -3.24
N THR A 264 -15.95 10.63 -3.34
CA THR A 264 -16.03 11.70 -2.34
C THR A 264 -16.53 11.17 -1.00
N GLY A 265 -17.51 10.26 -1.01
CA GLY A 265 -17.99 9.57 0.18
C GLY A 265 -16.90 8.73 0.86
N VAL A 266 -16.17 7.93 0.08
CA VAL A 266 -15.04 7.13 0.59
C VAL A 266 -13.94 8.03 1.14
N LYS A 267 -13.52 9.06 0.39
CA LYS A 267 -12.49 10.03 0.81
C LYS A 267 -12.87 10.71 2.12
N LYS A 268 -14.08 11.24 2.22
CA LYS A 268 -14.55 11.99 3.42
C LYS A 268 -14.50 11.13 4.67
N LYS A 269 -14.97 9.87 4.57
CA LYS A 269 -14.96 8.93 5.70
C LYS A 269 -13.54 8.48 6.06
N LEU A 270 -12.70 8.21 5.06
CA LEU A 270 -11.31 7.82 5.29
C LEU A 270 -10.54 8.94 5.97
N PHE A 271 -10.66 10.16 5.47
CA PHE A 271 -9.94 11.31 6.00
C PHE A 271 -10.42 11.66 7.39
N LYS A 272 -11.72 11.54 7.66
CA LYS A 272 -12.26 11.67 9.02
C LYS A 272 -11.65 10.61 9.94
N TYR A 273 -11.67 9.33 9.55
CA TYR A 273 -11.10 8.25 10.35
C TYR A 273 -9.61 8.46 10.65
N LEU A 274 -8.82 8.86 9.66
CA LEU A 274 -7.39 9.14 9.83
C LEU A 274 -7.14 10.35 10.73
N LYS A 275 -7.90 11.45 10.57
CA LYS A 275 -7.85 12.62 11.46
C LYS A 275 -8.20 12.24 12.91
N ASP A 276 -9.25 11.44 13.11
CA ASP A 276 -9.68 10.93 14.43
C ASP A 276 -8.61 10.03 15.09
N ASN A 277 -7.70 9.45 14.29
CA ASN A 277 -6.57 8.64 14.75
C ASN A 277 -5.23 9.41 14.76
N GLY A 278 -5.28 10.75 14.73
CA GLY A 278 -4.10 11.61 14.91
C GLY A 278 -3.26 11.87 13.67
N GLU A 279 -3.75 11.57 12.47
CA GLU A 279 -3.04 11.90 11.22
C GLU A 279 -3.43 13.30 10.71
N HIS A 280 -2.42 14.09 10.32
CA HIS A 280 -2.63 15.38 9.64
C HIS A 280 -2.63 15.15 8.13
N LEU A 281 -3.79 15.35 7.49
CA LEU A 281 -3.99 15.12 6.06
C LEU A 281 -4.10 16.43 5.28
N THR A 282 -3.41 16.51 4.14
CA THR A 282 -3.64 17.54 3.12
C THR A 282 -4.94 17.23 2.37
N GLU A 283 -5.84 18.21 2.25
CA GLU A 283 -7.06 18.02 1.46
C GLU A 283 -6.75 18.08 -0.04
N SER A 284 -7.06 17.02 -0.77
CA SER A 284 -6.85 16.90 -2.21
C SER A 284 -8.09 16.34 -2.89
N GLU A 285 -8.47 16.83 -4.06
CA GLU A 285 -9.62 16.29 -4.81
C GLU A 285 -9.43 14.82 -5.20
N ALA A 286 -10.55 14.11 -5.40
CA ALA A 286 -10.51 12.77 -5.97
C ALA A 286 -10.24 12.88 -7.47
N LEU A 287 -9.37 12.03 -7.98
CA LEU A 287 -8.91 12.05 -9.37
C LEU A 287 -9.49 10.85 -10.10
N ASP A 288 -10.17 11.09 -11.21
CA ASP A 288 -10.43 10.06 -12.21
C ASP A 288 -9.14 9.80 -13.00
N ILE A 289 -8.65 8.57 -13.09
CA ILE A 289 -7.40 8.21 -13.77
C ILE A 289 -7.62 7.09 -14.78
N LYS A 290 -6.83 7.12 -15.87
CA LYS A 290 -6.83 6.06 -16.89
C LYS A 290 -5.58 5.20 -16.80
N LEU A 291 -5.75 3.98 -16.31
CA LEU A 291 -4.72 2.96 -16.28
C LEU A 291 -4.55 2.30 -17.66
N LYS A 292 -3.37 1.73 -17.89
CA LYS A 292 -3.20 0.71 -18.93
C LYS A 292 -4.02 -0.52 -18.54
N PRO A 293 -4.59 -1.27 -19.51
CA PRO A 293 -5.36 -2.47 -19.22
C PRO A 293 -4.52 -3.44 -18.37
N VAL A 294 -4.99 -3.74 -17.15
CA VAL A 294 -4.24 -4.56 -16.20
C VAL A 294 -5.19 -5.44 -15.40
N ALA A 295 -4.77 -6.67 -15.10
CA ALA A 295 -5.44 -7.53 -14.13
C ALA A 295 -5.28 -6.92 -12.73
N PHE A 296 -6.30 -6.18 -12.27
CA PHE A 296 -6.15 -5.24 -11.15
C PHE A 296 -5.70 -5.92 -9.87
N GLU A 297 -6.34 -7.04 -9.53
CA GLU A 297 -6.06 -7.76 -8.29
C GLU A 297 -4.63 -8.35 -8.25
N PRO A 298 -4.17 -9.14 -9.24
CA PRO A 298 -2.78 -9.62 -9.29
C PRO A 298 -1.76 -8.48 -9.22
N TRP A 299 -1.99 -7.40 -9.96
CA TRP A 299 -1.13 -6.22 -9.97
C TRP A 299 -1.08 -5.53 -8.61
N ALA A 300 -2.24 -5.30 -7.99
CA ALA A 300 -2.33 -4.67 -6.68
C ALA A 300 -1.67 -5.54 -5.60
N LEU A 301 -1.81 -6.86 -5.65
CA LEU A 301 -1.17 -7.76 -4.68
C LEU A 301 0.37 -7.70 -4.72
N GLU A 302 0.96 -7.39 -5.88
CA GLU A 302 2.41 -7.27 -6.04
C GLU A 302 2.95 -5.90 -5.59
N TYR A 303 2.27 -4.81 -5.98
CA TYR A 303 2.80 -3.45 -5.82
C TYR A 303 2.14 -2.62 -4.72
N ALA A 304 0.91 -2.94 -4.31
CA ALA A 304 0.21 -2.19 -3.27
C ALA A 304 0.60 -2.68 -1.87
N ASP A 305 0.50 -1.77 -0.89
CA ASP A 305 0.72 -2.09 0.52
C ASP A 305 -0.45 -2.93 1.09
N PHE A 306 -1.67 -2.66 0.61
CA PHE A 306 -2.84 -3.48 0.88
C PHE A 306 -3.85 -3.42 -0.28
N LEU A 307 -4.72 -4.43 -0.32
CA LEU A 307 -5.89 -4.53 -1.19
C LEU A 307 -7.12 -4.90 -0.34
N ARG A 308 -8.25 -4.26 -0.63
CA ARG A 308 -9.56 -4.52 -0.01
C ARG A 308 -10.62 -4.59 -1.09
N THR A 309 -11.59 -5.48 -0.93
CA THR A 309 -12.69 -5.65 -1.89
C THR A 309 -14.03 -5.61 -1.16
N SER A 310 -15.07 -5.17 -1.86
CA SER A 310 -16.47 -5.12 -1.41
C SER A 310 -17.39 -5.24 -2.64
N VAL A 311 -18.71 -5.16 -2.46
CA VAL A 311 -19.71 -5.33 -3.54
C VAL A 311 -20.72 -4.19 -3.52
N HIS A 312 -20.69 -3.30 -4.51
CA HIS A 312 -21.60 -2.15 -4.65
C HIS A 312 -22.55 -2.38 -5.82
N LYS A 313 -23.86 -2.53 -5.55
CA LYS A 313 -24.89 -2.70 -6.59
C LYS A 313 -24.64 -3.87 -7.56
N GLY A 314 -24.11 -4.99 -7.04
CA GLY A 314 -23.78 -6.19 -7.83
C GLY A 314 -22.35 -6.19 -8.41
N ASP A 315 -21.70 -5.03 -8.47
CA ASP A 315 -20.33 -4.92 -8.96
C ASP A 315 -19.31 -5.07 -7.82
N GLU A 316 -18.26 -5.84 -8.06
CA GLU A 316 -17.13 -5.86 -7.15
C GLU A 316 -16.39 -4.52 -7.19
N VAL A 317 -16.06 -3.99 -6.02
CA VAL A 317 -15.26 -2.76 -5.87
C VAL A 317 -13.99 -3.11 -5.12
N ALA A 318 -12.85 -2.81 -5.72
CA ALA A 318 -11.53 -3.07 -5.18
C ALA A 318 -10.80 -1.76 -4.87
N ILE A 319 -10.23 -1.62 -3.67
CA ILE A 319 -9.41 -0.49 -3.24
C ILE A 319 -8.03 -0.99 -2.86
N ALA A 320 -6.99 -0.39 -3.44
CA ALA A 320 -5.59 -0.68 -3.17
C ALA A 320 -4.79 0.58 -2.89
N PHE A 321 -3.82 0.51 -1.97
CA PHE A 321 -2.96 1.65 -1.63
C PHE A 321 -1.54 1.47 -2.16
N PHE A 322 -1.12 2.36 -3.05
CA PHE A 322 0.19 2.35 -3.70
C PHE A 322 1.09 3.42 -3.06
N PRO A 323 2.08 3.04 -2.23
CA PRO A 323 2.91 3.99 -1.52
C PRO A 323 3.87 4.73 -2.45
N ARG A 324 3.92 6.07 -2.35
CA ARG A 324 4.82 6.92 -3.11
C ARG A 324 5.24 8.14 -2.28
N ARG A 325 6.55 8.41 -2.20
CA ARG A 325 7.11 9.60 -1.53
C ARG A 325 8.13 10.29 -2.44
N PRO A 326 7.99 11.62 -2.69
CA PRO A 326 6.81 12.46 -2.43
C PRO A 326 5.63 12.10 -3.36
N VAL A 327 4.40 12.36 -2.90
CA VAL A 327 3.18 12.10 -3.70
C VAL A 327 2.75 13.31 -4.53
N HIS A 328 2.91 14.52 -3.98
CA HIS A 328 2.66 15.77 -4.70
C HIS A 328 3.87 16.20 -5.51
N VAL A 329 3.59 16.81 -6.65
CA VAL A 329 4.59 17.57 -7.40
C VAL A 329 4.68 18.96 -6.80
N THR A 330 5.90 19.38 -6.48
CA THR A 330 6.16 20.74 -6.01
C THR A 330 5.91 21.70 -7.15
N LEU A 331 4.81 22.46 -7.05
CA LEU A 331 4.53 23.58 -7.94
C LEU A 331 4.99 24.86 -7.25
N GLU A 332 5.85 25.63 -7.90
CA GLU A 332 6.31 26.91 -7.37
C GLU A 332 5.55 28.07 -8.03
N ASN A 333 5.68 29.27 -7.45
CA ASN A 333 5.07 30.46 -8.04
C ASN A 333 5.89 30.91 -9.26
N SER A 334 5.19 31.18 -10.36
CA SER A 334 5.77 31.78 -11.55
C SER A 334 5.90 33.31 -11.41
N VAL A 335 6.59 33.95 -12.35
CA VAL A 335 6.67 35.42 -12.46
C VAL A 335 5.28 36.04 -12.65
N HIS A 336 4.41 35.38 -13.42
CA HIS A 336 3.03 35.79 -13.59
C HIS A 336 2.13 35.15 -12.52
N LYS A 337 1.24 35.96 -11.93
CA LYS A 337 0.37 35.56 -10.80
C LYS A 337 -0.52 34.36 -11.08
N ASP A 338 -0.96 34.20 -12.32
CA ASP A 338 -1.90 33.14 -12.76
C ASP A 338 -1.18 31.89 -13.28
N MET A 339 0.15 31.87 -13.24
CA MET A 339 0.97 30.75 -13.69
C MET A 339 1.67 30.10 -12.49
N ALA A 340 1.86 28.79 -12.55
CA ALA A 340 2.74 28.03 -11.68
C ALA A 340 3.92 27.47 -12.48
N THR A 341 5.02 27.18 -11.81
CA THR A 341 6.17 26.47 -12.39
C THR A 341 6.14 25.00 -12.02
N ILE A 342 6.42 24.15 -13.00
CA ILE A 342 6.62 22.71 -12.84
C ILE A 342 8.03 22.35 -13.28
N HIS A 343 8.73 21.54 -12.50
CA HIS A 343 10.10 21.16 -12.82
C HIS A 343 10.10 20.09 -13.93
N LEU A 344 11.04 20.17 -14.88
CA LEU A 344 11.16 19.20 -15.99
C LEU A 344 11.37 17.75 -15.55
N LYS A 345 11.79 17.51 -14.30
CA LYS A 345 11.99 16.16 -13.75
C LYS A 345 10.65 15.46 -13.46
N ASP A 346 9.59 16.24 -13.27
CA ASP A 346 8.24 15.76 -12.97
C ASP A 346 7.42 15.56 -14.26
N LEU A 347 7.98 15.92 -15.42
CA LEU A 347 7.42 15.62 -16.74
C LEU A 347 8.10 14.38 -17.33
N LYS A 348 7.31 13.48 -17.91
CA LYS A 348 7.79 12.30 -18.62
C LYS A 348 7.68 12.51 -20.12
N GLY A 349 8.73 12.11 -20.84
CA GLY A 349 8.72 12.06 -22.29
C GLY A 349 7.79 10.96 -22.80
N ASP A 350 7.30 11.15 -24.02
CA ASP A 350 6.40 10.24 -24.75
C ASP A 350 5.10 9.93 -23.99
N ARG A 351 4.64 10.90 -23.17
CA ARG A 351 3.36 10.84 -22.46
C ARG A 351 2.46 11.99 -22.91
N GLN A 352 1.16 11.72 -22.97
CA GLN A 352 0.14 12.75 -23.22
C GLN A 352 -0.01 13.65 -22.00
N VAL A 353 -0.04 14.97 -22.20
CA VAL A 353 -0.28 15.95 -21.14
C VAL A 353 -1.72 16.42 -21.16
N ASN A 354 -2.34 16.57 -19.99
CA ASN A 354 -3.76 16.96 -19.87
C ASN A 354 -3.92 18.45 -19.51
N PHE A 355 -2.91 19.25 -19.81
CA PHE A 355 -2.85 20.69 -19.52
C PHE A 355 -1.89 21.36 -20.50
N ASP A 356 -2.02 22.68 -20.65
CA ASP A 356 -1.13 23.48 -21.49
C ASP A 356 0.23 23.70 -20.82
N LEU A 357 1.30 23.41 -21.55
CA LEU A 357 2.69 23.63 -21.15
C LEU A 357 3.26 24.85 -21.87
N TYR A 358 3.76 25.81 -21.10
CA TYR A 358 4.35 27.05 -21.62
C TYR A 358 5.83 27.16 -21.29
N LEU A 359 6.59 27.77 -22.20
CA LEU A 359 7.93 28.29 -21.94
C LEU A 359 7.86 29.77 -21.63
N TYR A 360 8.58 30.20 -20.60
CA TYR A 360 8.72 31.62 -20.27
C TYR A 360 9.98 32.20 -20.89
N LEU A 361 9.83 33.25 -21.69
CA LEU A 361 10.93 33.97 -22.31
C LEU A 361 11.25 35.22 -21.48
N ALA A 362 12.30 35.13 -20.65
CA ALA A 362 12.66 36.20 -19.72
C ALA A 362 12.93 37.55 -20.41
N THR A 363 13.48 37.55 -21.63
CA THR A 363 13.85 38.76 -22.38
C THR A 363 12.65 39.65 -22.70
N ASN A 364 11.51 39.06 -23.08
CA ASN A 364 10.31 39.81 -23.46
C ASN A 364 9.15 39.61 -22.47
N LYS A 365 9.37 38.85 -21.40
CA LYS A 365 8.39 38.52 -20.36
C LYS A 365 7.12 37.86 -20.92
N LYS A 366 7.24 37.08 -22.01
CA LYS A 366 6.10 36.37 -22.62
C LYS A 366 6.12 34.87 -22.33
N TYR A 367 4.93 34.29 -22.28
CA TYR A 367 4.74 32.84 -22.26
C TYR A 367 4.42 32.36 -23.68
N VAL A 368 5.14 31.33 -24.12
CA VAL A 368 4.93 30.69 -25.43
C VAL A 368 4.40 29.29 -25.19
N LEU A 369 3.23 28.97 -25.75
CA LEU A 369 2.66 27.63 -25.69
C LEU A 369 3.61 26.65 -26.39
N TYR A 370 4.08 25.66 -25.64
CA TYR A 370 5.04 24.67 -26.12
C TYR A 370 4.38 23.34 -26.44
N THR A 371 3.47 22.88 -25.58
CA THR A 371 2.67 21.68 -25.82
C THR A 371 1.24 21.95 -25.36
N PRO A 372 0.24 21.91 -26.27
CA PRO A 372 -1.15 22.12 -25.91
C PRO A 372 -1.68 20.92 -25.10
N GLN A 373 -2.73 21.16 -24.32
CA GLN A 373 -3.52 20.12 -23.66
C GLN A 373 -3.94 19.04 -24.66
N GLY A 374 -3.78 17.77 -24.26
CA GLY A 374 -4.02 16.60 -25.11
C GLY A 374 -2.85 16.27 -26.05
N GLY A 375 -1.82 17.12 -26.14
CA GLY A 375 -0.60 16.85 -26.90
C GLY A 375 0.29 15.80 -26.24
N VAL A 376 1.17 15.17 -27.03
CA VAL A 376 2.23 14.30 -26.51
C VAL A 376 3.49 15.12 -26.27
N PHE A 377 4.01 15.06 -25.05
CA PHE A 377 5.28 15.69 -24.70
C PHE A 377 6.41 14.69 -24.97
N TYR A 378 7.06 14.79 -26.13
CA TYR A 378 8.00 13.78 -26.60
C TYR A 378 9.32 13.79 -25.83
N GLN A 379 9.96 12.62 -25.69
CA GLN A 379 11.26 12.52 -25.02
C GLN A 379 12.33 13.40 -25.69
N LYS A 380 12.33 13.49 -27.02
CA LYS A 380 13.23 14.38 -27.78
C LYS A 380 13.05 15.86 -27.43
N GLN A 381 11.82 16.29 -27.12
CA GLN A 381 11.54 17.66 -26.69
C GLN A 381 12.10 17.90 -25.28
N LEU A 382 11.83 16.97 -24.36
CA LEU A 382 12.36 16.99 -23.00
C LEU A 382 13.90 17.07 -22.99
N ASP A 383 14.57 16.24 -23.79
CA ASP A 383 16.03 16.22 -23.88
C ASP A 383 16.58 17.54 -24.45
N ARG A 384 15.94 18.10 -25.48
CA ARG A 384 16.33 19.40 -26.05
C ARG A 384 16.20 20.53 -25.02
N LEU A 385 15.10 20.56 -24.26
CA LEU A 385 14.89 21.55 -23.21
C LEU A 385 15.98 21.45 -22.13
N LYS A 386 16.31 20.22 -21.70
CA LYS A 386 17.42 19.98 -20.75
C LYS A 386 18.77 20.44 -21.29
N GLN A 387 19.07 20.13 -22.56
CA GLN A 387 20.31 20.55 -23.23
C GLN A 387 20.43 22.08 -23.33
N GLN A 388 19.29 22.78 -23.48
CA GLN A 388 19.23 24.24 -23.49
C GLN A 388 19.27 24.87 -22.09
N GLY A 389 19.42 24.06 -21.03
CA GLY A 389 19.46 24.54 -19.65
C GLY A 389 18.09 24.94 -19.08
N VAL A 390 17.00 24.60 -19.76
CA VAL A 390 15.66 24.81 -19.20
C VAL A 390 15.46 23.82 -18.05
N THR A 391 15.06 24.34 -16.89
CA THR A 391 14.82 23.53 -15.68
C THR A 391 13.34 23.41 -15.34
N HIS A 392 12.55 24.43 -15.71
CA HIS A 392 11.14 24.54 -15.38
C HIS A 392 10.31 24.88 -16.62
N MET A 393 9.07 24.42 -16.61
CA MET A 393 8.01 24.88 -17.51
C MET A 393 6.92 25.56 -16.71
N HIS A 394 6.02 26.23 -17.39
CA HIS A 394 4.94 26.98 -16.77
C HIS A 394 3.59 26.43 -17.17
N ILE A 395 2.66 26.44 -16.23
CA ILE A 395 1.28 25.97 -16.41
C ILE A 395 0.32 27.02 -15.82
N PRO A 396 -0.93 27.11 -16.28
CA PRO A 396 -1.96 27.88 -15.59
C PRO A 396 -2.20 27.32 -14.19
N LYS A 397 -2.41 28.18 -13.18
CA LYS A 397 -2.75 27.75 -11.81
C LYS A 397 -4.08 26.98 -11.73
N THR A 398 -4.97 27.19 -12.69
CA THR A 398 -6.22 26.44 -12.81
C THR A 398 -6.01 24.98 -13.24
N ALA A 399 -4.80 24.60 -13.67
CA ALA A 399 -4.46 23.26 -14.14
C ALA A 399 -3.73 22.40 -13.08
N THR A 400 -3.70 22.82 -11.82
CA THR A 400 -3.02 22.10 -10.72
C THR A 400 -3.51 20.67 -10.57
N ASP A 401 -4.83 20.46 -10.64
CA ASP A 401 -5.43 19.12 -10.48
C ASP A 401 -5.14 18.23 -11.68
N ALA A 402 -5.07 18.81 -12.88
CA ALA A 402 -4.65 18.10 -14.09
C ALA A 402 -3.20 17.62 -14.00
N VAL A 403 -2.30 18.38 -13.35
CA VAL A 403 -0.93 17.95 -13.05
C VAL A 403 -0.91 16.81 -12.04
N ALA A 404 -1.70 16.90 -10.97
CA ALA A 404 -1.81 15.83 -9.98
C ALA A 404 -2.29 14.52 -10.65
N LYS A 405 -3.33 14.60 -11.48
CA LYS A 405 -3.84 13.50 -12.31
C LYS A 405 -2.77 12.91 -13.22
N TYR A 406 -2.05 13.75 -13.97
CA TYR A 406 -0.97 13.32 -14.86
C TYR A 406 0.12 12.55 -14.09
N ASN A 407 0.52 13.04 -12.91
CA ASN A 407 1.58 12.42 -12.12
C ASN A 407 1.16 11.09 -11.48
N ALA A 408 -0.06 11.02 -10.96
CA ALA A 408 -0.63 9.78 -10.43
C ALA A 408 -0.74 8.72 -11.54
N GLN A 409 -1.36 9.09 -12.67
CA GLN A 409 -1.59 8.19 -13.80
C GLN A 409 -0.27 7.66 -14.38
N ASN A 410 0.73 8.51 -14.58
CA ASN A 410 2.02 8.08 -15.11
C ASN A 410 2.84 7.24 -14.14
N TYR A 411 2.66 7.40 -12.82
CA TYR A 411 3.32 6.54 -11.85
C TYR A 411 2.67 5.16 -11.82
N LEU A 412 1.34 5.10 -11.75
CA LEU A 412 0.61 3.84 -11.72
C LEU A 412 0.81 3.06 -13.02
N ASN A 413 0.82 3.73 -14.19
CA ASN A 413 1.07 3.07 -15.46
C ASN A 413 2.51 2.55 -15.61
N ASP A 414 3.49 3.19 -14.99
CA ASP A 414 4.85 2.63 -14.93
C ASP A 414 4.90 1.36 -14.05
N LEU A 415 4.10 1.29 -12.98
CA LEU A 415 3.97 0.06 -12.19
C LEU A 415 3.27 -1.05 -12.98
N VAL A 416 2.28 -0.71 -13.80
CA VAL A 416 1.65 -1.67 -14.73
C VAL A 416 2.68 -2.17 -15.74
N ASP A 417 3.47 -1.28 -16.34
CA ASP A 417 4.53 -1.65 -17.29
C ASP A 417 5.57 -2.59 -16.63
N ALA A 418 5.91 -2.36 -15.36
CA ALA A 418 6.81 -3.22 -14.61
C ALA A 418 6.18 -4.59 -14.28
N PHE A 419 4.88 -4.63 -14.00
CA PHE A 419 4.13 -5.86 -13.77
C PHE A 419 4.09 -6.74 -15.02
N ASP A 420 3.81 -6.15 -16.18
CA ASP A 420 3.74 -6.85 -17.47
C ASP A 420 5.09 -7.43 -17.89
N GLN A 421 6.19 -6.85 -17.42
CA GLN A 421 7.56 -7.37 -17.65
C GLN A 421 7.95 -8.47 -16.65
N SER A 422 7.20 -8.67 -15.57
CA SER A 422 7.50 -9.69 -14.56
C SER A 422 7.02 -11.07 -15.00
N GLU A 423 7.70 -12.14 -14.57
CA GLU A 423 7.31 -13.53 -14.88
C GLU A 423 5.90 -13.93 -14.37
N TYR A 424 5.30 -13.09 -13.53
CA TYR A 424 3.96 -13.28 -12.97
C TYR A 424 2.85 -12.68 -13.85
N ALA A 425 3.20 -12.05 -14.97
CA ALA A 425 2.24 -11.52 -15.93
C ALA A 425 1.43 -12.67 -16.56
N THR A 426 0.28 -12.98 -15.96
CA THR A 426 -0.75 -13.74 -16.66
C THR A 426 -1.31 -12.81 -17.73
N PRO A 427 -1.27 -13.18 -19.03
CA PRO A 427 -1.73 -12.29 -20.07
C PRO A 427 -3.19 -11.90 -19.80
N ALA A 428 -3.43 -10.60 -19.58
CA ALA A 428 -4.78 -10.09 -19.41
C ALA A 428 -5.58 -10.48 -20.66
N LYS A 429 -6.73 -11.14 -20.48
CA LYS A 429 -7.66 -11.35 -21.59
C LYS A 429 -8.05 -9.96 -22.09
N ALA A 430 -7.78 -9.69 -23.37
CA ALA A 430 -8.19 -8.44 -23.98
C ALA A 430 -9.71 -8.27 -23.80
N PRO A 431 -10.21 -7.06 -23.45
CA PRO A 431 -11.63 -6.83 -23.32
C PRO A 431 -12.31 -7.21 -24.65
N ASP A 432 -13.28 -8.11 -24.57
CA ASP A 432 -13.99 -8.63 -25.72
C ASP A 432 -14.70 -7.44 -26.41
N LYS A 433 -14.27 -7.08 -27.63
CA LYS A 433 -14.77 -5.90 -28.35
C LYS A 433 -16.13 -6.17 -29.00
N SER A 434 -16.94 -7.06 -28.44
CA SER A 434 -18.27 -7.44 -28.92
C SER A 434 -19.32 -6.49 -28.32
N ALA A 435 -19.48 -5.33 -28.96
CA ALA A 435 -20.65 -4.46 -28.84
C ALA A 435 -21.22 -4.20 -30.24
#